data_AF-A0AA38CIZ9-F1
#
_entry.id   AF-A0AA38CIZ9-F1
#
_cell.length_a   1.000
_cell.length_b   1.000
_cell.length_c   1.000
_cell.angle_alpha   90.00
_cell.angle_beta   90.00
_cell.angle_gamma   90.00
#
_symmetry.space_group_name_H-M   'P 1'
#
loop_
_entity.id
_entity.type
_entity.pdbx_description
1 polymer ?
#
loop_
_entity_poly.entity_id
_entity_poly.type
_entity_poly.pdbx_seq_one_letter_code
_entity_poly.pdbx_strand_id
1 'polypeptide(L)'
;KELQDKDDHQPFRAGEIHMVLPSFRQQSELLRGLEKYVLSYVEMKPNSMMKPLRLDADWVLVVGEGSGYIAYVQENNNLVQRRLEEGDVFVVPSGRIFYLINSNDQQTFRLVNLLYTVSTPGRYE
;
A
#
# COMPACT_ATOMS: atom_id res chain seq x y z
N LYS A 1 16.75 -17.28 -21.18
CA LYS A 1 17.45 -16.30 -20.31
C LYS A 1 16.40 -15.82 -19.34
N GLU A 2 16.56 -16.24 -18.10
CA GLU A 2 15.51 -16.29 -17.07
C GLU A 2 14.91 -14.91 -16.79
N LEU A 3 13.57 -14.89 -16.68
CA LEU A 3 12.81 -13.78 -16.15
C LEU A 3 13.17 -13.66 -14.67
N GLN A 4 13.83 -12.57 -14.31
CA GLN A 4 13.94 -12.15 -12.93
C GLN A 4 12.81 -11.14 -12.71
N ASP A 5 11.61 -11.67 -12.44
CA ASP A 5 10.55 -10.91 -11.75
C ASP A 5 11.13 -10.56 -10.38
N LYS A 6 11.63 -9.33 -10.27
CA LYS A 6 11.88 -8.74 -8.96
C LYS A 6 10.53 -8.33 -8.42
N ASP A 7 9.91 -9.21 -7.66
CA ASP A 7 9.03 -8.78 -6.58
C ASP A 7 9.82 -7.72 -5.78
N ASP A 8 9.39 -6.46 -5.87
CA ASP A 8 10.09 -5.36 -5.22
C ASP A 8 9.79 -5.42 -3.73
N HIS A 9 10.52 -6.29 -3.03
CA HIS A 9 10.43 -6.43 -1.59
C HIS A 9 11.17 -5.26 -0.95
N GLN A 10 10.44 -4.30 -0.38
CA GLN A 10 11.02 -3.37 0.57
C GLN A 10 10.87 -3.93 1.99
N PRO A 11 11.94 -4.50 2.60
CA PRO A 11 11.86 -4.98 3.97
C PRO A 11 11.79 -3.79 4.96
N PHE A 12 10.76 -3.79 5.80
CA PHE A 12 10.70 -2.95 7.01
C PHE A 12 10.89 -3.85 8.24
N ARG A 13 11.39 -3.28 9.35
CA ARG A 13 11.84 -4.05 10.53
C ARG A 13 10.77 -4.91 11.24
N ALA A 14 9.50 -4.91 10.82
CA ALA A 14 8.42 -5.64 11.48
C ALA A 14 7.19 -5.98 10.58
N GLY A 15 7.33 -6.06 9.26
CA GLY A 15 6.24 -6.42 8.33
C GLY A 15 6.72 -6.52 6.88
N GLU A 16 5.90 -7.11 6.01
CA GLU A 16 6.20 -7.31 4.58
C GLU A 16 5.10 -6.65 3.72
N ILE A 17 5.51 -5.85 2.73
CA ILE A 17 4.63 -5.42 1.65
C ILE A 17 4.81 -6.45 0.54
N HIS A 18 3.74 -7.18 0.22
CA HIS A 18 3.71 -8.06 -0.93
C HIS A 18 3.02 -7.33 -2.07
N MET A 19 3.81 -6.90 -3.06
CA MET A 19 3.26 -6.45 -4.33
C MET A 19 2.92 -7.70 -5.12
N VAL A 20 1.63 -7.97 -5.33
CA VAL A 20 1.20 -9.29 -5.83
C VAL A 20 1.07 -9.31 -7.34
N LEU A 21 0.87 -8.16 -8.00
CA LEU A 21 0.61 -8.14 -9.45
C LEU A 21 1.62 -7.30 -10.24
N PRO A 22 2.36 -7.91 -11.19
CA PRO A 22 2.98 -7.15 -12.27
C PRO A 22 1.92 -6.39 -13.06
N SER A 23 2.32 -5.35 -13.80
CA SER A 23 1.39 -4.50 -14.54
C SER A 23 0.38 -5.33 -15.35
N PHE A 24 -0.92 -5.02 -15.23
CA PHE A 24 -1.98 -5.81 -15.89
C PHE A 24 -1.77 -5.95 -17.41
N ARG A 25 -1.08 -4.98 -18.02
CA ARG A 25 -0.66 -5.02 -19.43
C ARG A 25 0.26 -6.18 -19.78
N GLN A 26 1.14 -6.62 -18.87
CA GLN A 26 2.01 -7.77 -19.09
C GLN A 26 1.23 -9.09 -19.11
N GLN A 27 0.02 -9.12 -18.55
CA GLN A 27 -0.80 -10.32 -18.46
C GLN A 27 -1.70 -10.52 -19.70
N SER A 28 -2.26 -9.43 -20.26
CA SER A 28 -3.08 -9.49 -21.48
C SER A 28 -3.32 -8.11 -22.10
N GLU A 29 -3.44 -8.08 -23.43
CA GLU A 29 -3.88 -6.92 -24.20
C GLU A 29 -5.30 -6.46 -23.84
N LEU A 30 -6.16 -7.40 -23.39
CA LEU A 30 -7.51 -7.10 -22.92
C LEU A 30 -7.51 -6.23 -21.66
N LEU A 31 -6.42 -6.23 -20.89
CA LEU A 31 -6.29 -5.52 -19.63
C LEU A 31 -5.52 -4.19 -19.76
N ARG A 32 -5.27 -3.70 -20.99
CA ARG A 32 -4.62 -2.40 -21.20
C ARG A 32 -5.32 -1.24 -20.50
N GLY A 33 -6.65 -1.27 -20.38
CA GLY A 33 -7.42 -0.25 -19.65
C GLY A 33 -7.10 -0.19 -18.15
N LEU A 34 -6.45 -1.22 -17.60
CA LEU A 34 -6.07 -1.32 -16.21
C LEU A 34 -4.57 -1.08 -15.98
N GLU A 35 -3.80 -0.66 -16.99
CA GLU A 35 -2.33 -0.56 -16.89
C GLU A 35 -1.83 0.41 -15.81
N LYS A 36 -2.68 1.35 -15.37
CA LYS A 36 -2.37 2.31 -14.29
C LYS A 36 -2.67 1.78 -12.89
N TYR A 37 -3.40 0.68 -12.78
CA TYR A 37 -3.77 0.10 -11.49
C TYR A 37 -2.76 -0.94 -11.06
N VAL A 38 -2.41 -0.94 -9.77
CA VAL A 38 -1.61 -1.98 -9.14
C VAL A 38 -2.37 -2.51 -7.94
N LEU A 39 -2.50 -3.84 -7.88
CA LEU A 39 -3.02 -4.52 -6.70
C LEU A 39 -1.84 -4.94 -5.81
N SER A 40 -1.93 -4.61 -4.54
CA SER A 40 -0.95 -5.08 -3.56
C SER A 40 -1.63 -5.48 -2.27
N TYR A 41 -0.84 -6.11 -1.40
CA TYR A 41 -1.26 -6.54 -0.09
C TYR A 41 -0.17 -6.21 0.92
N VAL A 42 -0.56 -5.71 2.09
CA VAL A 42 0.37 -5.36 3.16
C VAL A 42 0.05 -6.20 4.38
N GLU A 43 1.08 -6.83 4.95
CA GLU A 43 0.98 -7.56 6.20
C GLU A 43 1.90 -6.97 7.27
N MET A 44 1.31 -6.53 8.37
CA MET A 44 2.00 -5.92 9.50
C MET A 44 1.89 -6.81 10.73
N LYS A 45 3.03 -7.29 11.24
CA LYS A 45 3.08 -8.11 12.47
C LYS A 45 2.58 -7.30 13.67
N PRO A 46 2.19 -7.96 14.77
CA PRO A 46 1.97 -7.28 16.05
C PRO A 46 3.14 -6.35 16.41
N ASN A 47 2.82 -5.21 17.03
CA ASN A 47 3.80 -4.21 17.48
C ASN A 47 4.77 -3.74 16.38
N SER A 48 4.23 -3.42 15.20
CA SER A 48 5.01 -3.02 14.04
C SER A 48 4.64 -1.63 13.53
N MET A 49 5.59 -1.02 12.81
CA MET A 49 5.40 0.25 12.12
C MET A 49 6.03 0.18 10.73
N MET A 50 5.28 0.65 9.75
CA MET A 50 5.81 0.92 8.41
C MET A 50 6.46 2.30 8.43
N LYS A 51 7.66 2.41 7.86
CA LYS A 51 8.37 3.69 7.77
C LYS A 51 7.55 4.67 6.92
N PRO A 52 7.64 5.99 7.19
CA PRO A 52 7.03 6.98 6.33
C PRO A 52 7.44 6.80 4.86
N LEU A 53 6.46 6.73 3.98
CA LEU A 53 6.62 6.56 2.54
C LEU A 53 5.81 7.63 1.80
N ARG A 54 6.33 8.08 0.66
CA ARG A 54 5.60 8.88 -0.31
C ARG A 54 5.36 7.99 -1.52
N LEU A 55 4.15 8.01 -2.06
CA LEU A 55 3.82 7.33 -3.30
C LEU A 55 3.38 8.35 -4.34
N ASP A 56 3.79 8.14 -5.58
CA ASP A 56 3.22 8.84 -6.74
C ASP A 56 2.00 8.11 -7.32
N ALA A 57 1.06 7.77 -6.44
CA ALA A 57 -0.18 7.09 -6.75
C ALA A 57 -1.25 7.42 -5.70
N ASP A 58 -2.51 7.49 -6.15
CA ASP A 58 -3.63 7.46 -5.21
C ASP A 58 -3.75 6.04 -4.66
N TRP A 59 -3.81 5.92 -3.33
CA TRP A 59 -3.83 4.63 -2.67
C TRP A 59 -5.16 4.42 -1.94
N VAL A 60 -5.96 3.49 -2.46
CA VAL A 60 -7.14 2.96 -1.79
C VAL A 60 -6.72 1.73 -1.00
N LEU A 61 -6.99 1.71 0.29
CA LEU A 61 -6.72 0.57 1.16
C LEU A 61 -7.99 0.13 1.87
N VAL A 62 -8.12 -1.19 1.99
CA VAL A 62 -9.22 -1.86 2.70
C VAL A 62 -8.62 -2.74 3.78
N VAL A 63 -9.12 -2.62 5.01
CA VAL A 63 -8.70 -3.50 6.10
C VAL A 63 -9.37 -4.86 5.93
N GLY A 64 -8.56 -5.87 5.61
CA GLY A 64 -9.01 -7.25 5.47
C GLY A 64 -9.03 -8.01 6.79
N GLU A 65 -8.12 -7.69 7.72
CA GLU A 65 -8.06 -8.31 9.04
C GLU A 65 -7.36 -7.39 10.05
N GLY A 66 -7.88 -7.39 11.28
CA GLY A 66 -7.28 -6.70 12.42
C GLY A 66 -7.54 -5.21 12.43
N SER A 67 -6.69 -4.47 13.13
CA SER A 67 -6.81 -3.02 13.27
C SER A 67 -5.44 -2.36 13.35
N GLY A 68 -5.40 -1.09 13.00
CA GLY A 68 -4.19 -0.30 13.01
C GLY A 68 -4.46 1.19 12.92
N TYR A 69 -3.40 1.97 12.85
CA TYR A 69 -3.47 3.40 12.58
C TYR A 69 -2.84 3.69 11.24
N ILE A 70 -3.52 4.50 10.45
CA ILE A 70 -2.91 5.22 9.34
C ILE A 70 -2.71 6.68 9.73
N ALA A 71 -1.59 7.24 9.32
CA ALA A 71 -1.42 8.67 9.37
C ALA A 71 -0.75 9.20 8.11
N TYR A 72 -1.09 10.42 7.74
CA TYR A 72 -0.50 11.13 6.61
C TYR A 72 -0.41 12.63 6.87
N VAL A 73 0.55 13.27 6.22
CA VAL A 73 0.75 14.72 6.31
C VAL A 73 -0.08 15.42 5.23
N GLN A 74 -0.89 16.39 5.65
CA GLN A 74 -1.65 17.24 4.75
C GLN A 74 -0.79 18.35 4.13
N GLU A 75 -1.28 19.00 3.07
CA GLU A 75 -0.59 20.14 2.42
C GLU A 75 -0.29 21.30 3.38
N ASN A 76 -1.12 21.51 4.39
CA ASN A 76 -0.91 22.51 5.44
C ASN A 76 0.02 22.03 6.57
N ASN A 77 0.78 20.96 6.35
CA ASN A 77 1.66 20.30 7.31
C ASN A 77 0.97 19.71 8.55
N ASN A 78 -0.35 19.59 8.55
CA ASN A 78 -1.06 18.93 9.65
C ASN A 78 -1.02 17.42 9.49
N LEU A 79 -0.61 16.72 10.54
CA LEU A 79 -0.71 15.27 10.64
C LEU A 79 -2.16 14.87 10.88
N VAL A 80 -2.70 14.04 9.99
CA VAL A 80 -3.96 13.35 10.22
C VAL A 80 -3.64 11.92 10.61
N GLN A 81 -4.17 11.48 11.74
CA GLN A 81 -4.12 10.08 12.16
C GLN A 81 -5.54 9.55 12.32
N ARG A 82 -5.79 8.33 11.83
CA ARG A 82 -7.06 7.63 11.92
C ARG A 82 -6.80 6.19 12.34
N ARG A 83 -7.64 5.69 13.24
CA ARG A 83 -7.72 4.27 13.55
C ARG A 83 -8.58 3.61 12.48
N LEU A 84 -8.13 2.46 12.00
CA LEU A 84 -8.84 1.64 11.03
C LEU A 84 -9.12 0.28 11.66
N GLU A 85 -10.34 -0.19 11.45
CA GLU A 85 -10.84 -1.51 11.88
C GLU A 85 -11.19 -2.35 10.65
N GLU A 86 -11.42 -3.65 10.86
CA GLU A 86 -11.79 -4.57 9.79
C GLU A 86 -13.00 -4.07 8.97
N GLY A 87 -12.86 -4.09 7.64
CA GLY A 87 -13.87 -3.59 6.71
C GLY A 87 -13.77 -2.09 6.39
N ASP A 88 -12.96 -1.31 7.12
CA ASP A 88 -12.76 0.10 6.81
C ASP A 88 -12.07 0.29 5.45
N VAL A 89 -12.48 1.35 4.75
CA VAL A 89 -11.85 1.82 3.50
C VAL A 89 -11.26 3.20 3.74
N PHE A 90 -10.00 3.40 3.34
CA PHE A 90 -9.32 4.68 3.44
C PHE A 90 -8.63 5.04 2.12
N VAL A 91 -8.54 6.34 1.82
CA VAL A 91 -7.87 6.84 0.62
C VAL A 91 -6.76 7.82 1.02
N VAL A 92 -5.54 7.52 0.56
CA VAL A 92 -4.39 8.42 0.64
C VAL A 92 -4.16 9.02 -0.75
N PRO A 93 -4.30 10.35 -0.92
CA PRO A 93 -3.99 10.99 -2.20
C PRO A 93 -2.51 10.87 -2.57
N SER A 94 -2.22 10.87 -3.87
CA SER A 94 -0.85 10.89 -4.38
C SER A 94 -0.02 12.04 -3.80
N GLY A 95 1.28 11.78 -3.63
CA GLY A 95 2.25 12.78 -3.17
C GLY A 95 2.19 13.08 -1.67
N ARG A 96 1.36 12.38 -0.88
CA ARG A 96 1.34 12.51 0.58
C ARG A 96 2.35 11.56 1.22
N ILE A 97 3.01 12.02 2.28
CA ILE A 97 3.82 11.16 3.15
C ILE A 97 2.88 10.50 4.14
N PHE A 98 2.90 9.17 4.22
CA PHE A 98 2.08 8.39 5.13
C PHE A 98 2.88 7.32 5.87
N TYR A 99 2.37 6.85 7.00
CA TYR A 99 2.86 5.68 7.71
C TYR A 99 1.70 4.85 8.28
N LEU A 100 2.00 3.59 8.59
CA LEU A 100 1.07 2.66 9.23
C LEU A 100 1.65 2.16 10.55
N ILE A 101 0.78 1.90 11.52
CA ILE A 101 1.13 1.32 12.81
C ILE A 101 0.16 0.18 13.11
N ASN A 102 0.70 -1.00 13.40
CA ASN A 102 -0.02 -2.06 14.09
C ASN A 102 0.43 -2.06 15.56
N SER A 103 -0.41 -1.51 16.45
CA SER A 103 -0.16 -1.49 17.89
C SER A 103 -0.83 -2.63 18.64
N ASN A 104 -1.36 -3.64 17.92
CA ASN A 104 -1.92 -4.83 18.54
C ASN A 104 -0.78 -5.75 18.97
N ASP A 105 -0.93 -6.41 20.12
CA ASP A 105 0.09 -7.31 20.69
C ASP A 105 0.06 -8.73 20.12
N GLN A 106 -1.05 -9.12 19.48
CA GLN A 106 -1.30 -10.50 19.08
C GLN A 106 -1.77 -10.64 17.63
N GLN A 107 -2.54 -9.68 17.13
CA GLN A 107 -3.16 -9.77 15.81
C GLN A 107 -2.34 -9.06 14.73
N THR A 108 -2.23 -9.72 13.59
CA THR A 108 -1.67 -9.14 12.36
C THR A 108 -2.66 -8.12 11.78
N PHE A 109 -2.14 -7.05 11.21
CA PHE A 109 -2.93 -6.05 10.50
C PHE A 109 -2.72 -6.23 8.98
N ARG A 110 -3.80 -6.53 8.27
CA ARG A 110 -3.78 -6.94 6.86
C ARG A 110 -4.56 -5.97 6.00
N LEU A 111 -3.93 -5.47 4.94
CA LEU A 111 -4.53 -4.52 4.01
C LEU A 111 -4.53 -5.07 2.59
N VAL A 112 -5.67 -4.92 1.91
CA VAL A 112 -5.77 -5.09 0.45
C VAL A 112 -5.77 -3.71 -0.17
N ASN A 113 -4.93 -3.52 -1.17
CA ASN A 113 -4.60 -2.20 -1.69
C ASN A 113 -4.82 -2.13 -3.19
N LEU A 114 -5.39 -1.02 -3.63
CA LEU A 114 -5.45 -0.62 -5.03
C LEU A 114 -4.74 0.73 -5.18
N LEU A 115 -3.66 0.74 -5.95
CA LEU A 115 -2.95 1.96 -6.30
C LEU A 115 -3.35 2.40 -7.71
N TYR A 116 -3.59 3.70 -7.90
CA TYR A 116 -3.73 4.31 -9.21
C TYR A 116 -2.55 5.25 -9.48
N THR A 117 -1.66 4.83 -10.37
CA THR A 117 -0.41 5.54 -10.70
C THR A 117 -0.68 6.80 -11.53
N VAL A 118 -0.16 7.95 -11.10
CA VAL A 118 -0.47 9.25 -11.72
C VAL A 118 0.57 9.71 -12.74
N SER A 119 1.86 9.43 -12.54
CA SER A 119 2.92 9.80 -13.49
C SER A 119 3.19 8.73 -14.54
N THR A 120 3.62 7.55 -14.10
CA THR A 120 4.05 6.46 -14.97
C THR A 120 3.17 5.23 -14.74
N PRO A 121 2.44 4.74 -15.77
CA PRO A 121 1.58 3.56 -15.62
C PRO A 121 2.33 2.38 -15.00
N GLY A 122 1.81 1.88 -13.88
CA GLY A 122 2.35 0.72 -13.17
C GLY A 122 3.66 0.96 -12.42
N ARG A 123 4.12 2.21 -12.29
CA ARG A 123 5.24 2.59 -11.41
C ARG A 123 4.80 3.64 -10.39
N TYR A 124 5.24 3.44 -9.16
CA TYR A 124 5.13 4.39 -8.06
C TYR A 124 6.49 4.40 -7.38
N GLU A 125 7.24 5.49 -7.52
CA GLU A 125 8.49 5.73 -6.81
C GLU A 125 8.24 6.54 -5.54
#